data_AF-A0A7Y3LQE2-F1
#
_entry.id   AF-A0A7Y3LQE2-F1
#
_cell.length_a   1.000
_cell.length_b   1.000
_cell.length_c   1.000
_cell.angle_alpha   90.00
_cell.angle_beta   90.00
_cell.angle_gamma   90.00
#
_symmetry.space_group_name_H-M   'P 1'
#
loop_
_entity.id
_entity.type
_entity.pdbx_description
1 polymer ?
#
loop_
_entity_poly.entity_id
_entity_poly.type
_entity_poly.pdbx_seq_one_letter_code
_entity_poly.pdbx_strand_id
1 'polypeptide(L)'
;MDVVADLEGYVAPLNQGVGLYNPVTPIRACDTRAGSNTLCSGNSLSPNNIVSINLSGNYGIPASGVSSVVLNVTATNTKSPGYFVCYPTGLQATTTSCVNFSTGETVANEVIVPIGANG
;
A
#
# COMPACT_ATOMS: atom_id res chain seq x y z
N MET A 1 -6.81 13.60 1.31
CA MET A 1 -6.76 12.82 2.57
C MET A 1 -5.34 12.35 2.78
N ASP A 2 -5.04 11.79 3.94
CA ASP A 2 -3.77 11.09 4.14
C ASP A 2 -3.95 9.58 4.12
N VAL A 3 -2.91 8.90 3.66
CA VAL A 3 -2.79 7.45 3.64
C VAL A 3 -1.51 7.05 4.37
N VAL A 4 -1.64 6.05 5.23
CA VAL A 4 -0.51 5.35 5.84
C VAL A 4 -0.52 3.92 5.32
N ALA A 5 0.66 3.42 4.93
CA ALA A 5 0.85 2.02 4.58
C ALA A 5 1.93 1.42 5.47
N ASP A 6 1.50 0.49 6.31
CA ASP A 6 2.37 -0.32 7.15
C ASP A 6 2.58 -1.68 6.45
N LEU A 7 3.84 -2.02 6.19
CA LEU A 7 4.25 -3.26 5.55
C LEU A 7 4.43 -4.35 6.59
N GLU A 8 3.77 -5.49 6.38
CA GLU A 8 3.76 -6.60 7.32
C GLU A 8 4.43 -7.85 6.77
N GLY A 9 4.47 -8.01 5.45
CA GLY A 9 5.15 -9.13 4.82
C GLY A 9 5.00 -9.14 3.31
N TYR A 10 5.46 -10.23 2.72
CA TYR A 10 5.30 -10.50 1.30
C TYR A 10 4.95 -11.95 1.03
N VAL A 11 4.43 -12.16 -0.17
CA VAL A 11 4.07 -13.47 -0.69
C VAL A 11 5.13 -13.83 -1.74
N ALA A 12 5.89 -14.89 -1.50
CA ALA A 12 6.83 -15.44 -2.48
C ALA A 12 6.07 -16.33 -3.47
N PRO A 13 6.34 -16.29 -4.79
CA PRO A 13 5.57 -17.07 -5.76
C PRO A 13 5.60 -18.56 -5.42
N LEU A 14 4.43 -19.21 -5.49
CA LEU A 14 4.37 -20.67 -5.55
C LEU A 14 4.65 -21.11 -6.98
N ASN A 15 5.28 -22.27 -7.12
CA ASN A 15 5.28 -22.97 -8.41
C ASN A 15 3.86 -23.38 -8.88
N GLN A 16 2.78 -23.17 -8.08
CA GLN A 16 1.36 -23.36 -8.41
C GLN A 16 0.36 -22.62 -7.46
N GLY A 17 0.14 -21.31 -7.60
CA GLY A 17 -1.20 -20.71 -7.34
C GLY A 17 -1.47 -19.83 -6.10
N VAL A 18 -0.79 -19.98 -4.96
CA VAL A 18 -0.90 -19.05 -3.79
C VAL A 18 0.40 -19.04 -2.99
N GLY A 19 1.23 -18.02 -3.16
CA GLY A 19 2.58 -17.97 -2.58
C GLY A 19 2.70 -18.18 -1.06
N LEU A 20 3.91 -18.52 -0.58
CA LEU A 20 4.18 -18.61 0.87
C LEU A 20 4.28 -17.19 1.46
N TYR A 21 3.51 -16.92 2.52
CA TYR A 21 3.64 -15.67 3.28
C TYR A 21 4.95 -15.66 4.07
N ASN A 22 5.70 -14.57 3.92
CA ASN A 22 6.95 -14.29 4.59
C ASN A 22 6.77 -12.99 5.38
N PRO A 23 6.65 -13.05 6.71
CA PRO A 23 6.53 -11.84 7.52
C PRO A 23 7.83 -11.03 7.46
N VAL A 24 7.70 -9.72 7.54
CA VAL A 24 8.82 -8.82 7.85
C VAL A 24 8.60 -8.20 9.22
N THR A 25 9.64 -7.59 9.81
CA THR A 25 9.41 -6.72 10.97
C THR A 25 8.49 -5.58 10.51
N PRO A 26 7.29 -5.42 11.12
CA PRO A 26 6.33 -4.43 10.65
C PRO A 26 6.95 -3.04 10.61
N ILE A 27 6.77 -2.34 9.49
CA ILE A 27 7.37 -1.03 9.27
C ILE A 27 6.42 -0.13 8.49
N ARG A 28 6.40 1.15 8.86
CA ARG A 28 5.70 2.17 8.10
C ARG A 28 6.46 2.47 6.82
N ALA A 29 6.01 1.87 5.71
CA ALA A 29 6.67 2.02 4.42
C ALA A 29 6.32 3.33 3.72
N CYS A 30 5.16 3.91 4.00
CA CYS A 30 4.69 5.18 3.44
C CYS A 30 3.74 5.88 4.42
N ASP A 31 3.87 7.19 4.58
CA ASP A 31 2.99 8.01 5.41
C ASP A 31 2.85 9.40 4.78
N THR A 32 1.69 9.65 4.18
CA THR A 32 1.49 10.89 3.41
C THR A 32 1.31 12.13 4.29
N ARG A 33 1.14 11.97 5.61
CA ARG A 33 0.97 13.10 6.52
C ARG A 33 2.21 13.99 6.46
N ALA A 34 1.99 15.30 6.36
CA ALA A 34 3.10 16.24 6.33
C ALA A 34 3.93 16.13 7.62
N GLY A 35 5.25 16.04 7.47
CA GLY A 35 6.19 15.94 8.60
C GLY A 35 6.32 14.52 9.19
N SER A 36 5.81 13.49 8.50
CA SER A 36 5.94 12.10 8.95
C SER A 36 7.38 11.56 8.92
N ASN A 37 8.29 12.23 8.21
CA ASN A 37 9.69 11.81 7.98
C ASN A 37 9.81 10.37 7.43
N THR A 38 8.76 9.90 6.77
CA THR A 38 8.70 8.61 6.07
C THR A 38 8.54 8.86 4.58
N LEU A 39 8.72 7.83 3.75
CA LEU A 39 8.36 7.91 2.33
C LEU A 39 6.93 8.45 2.18
N CYS A 40 6.69 9.20 1.10
CA CYS A 40 5.43 9.88 0.81
C CYS A 40 5.09 11.09 1.70
N SER A 41 5.90 11.46 2.70
CA SER A 41 5.63 12.60 3.59
C SER A 41 5.22 13.86 2.81
N GLY A 42 4.03 14.40 3.12
CA GLY A 42 3.47 15.59 2.48
C GLY A 42 2.77 15.35 1.14
N ASN A 43 2.81 14.13 0.59
CA ASN A 43 2.09 13.75 -0.62
C ASN A 43 0.71 13.15 -0.29
N SER A 44 -0.17 13.96 0.30
CA SER A 44 -1.56 13.58 0.58
C SER A 44 -2.27 13.09 -0.69
N LEU A 45 -3.05 12.02 -0.56
CA LEU A 45 -3.79 11.44 -1.68
C LEU A 45 -5.01 12.31 -2.03
N SER A 46 -5.14 12.63 -3.32
CA SER A 46 -6.23 13.42 -3.90
C SER A 46 -6.85 12.68 -5.09
N PRO A 47 -8.08 13.03 -5.50
CA PRO A 47 -8.74 12.35 -6.62
C PRO A 47 -7.88 12.35 -7.89
N ASN A 48 -7.84 11.21 -8.58
CA ASN A 48 -7.08 10.98 -9.81
C ASN A 48 -5.55 11.10 -9.70
N ASN A 49 -5.00 11.26 -8.48
CA ASN A 49 -3.56 11.20 -8.24
C ASN A 49 -3.16 9.85 -7.65
N ILE A 50 -1.90 9.47 -7.88
CA ILE A 50 -1.34 8.19 -7.47
C ILE A 50 -0.21 8.46 -6.49
N VAL A 51 -0.18 7.71 -5.39
CA VAL A 51 0.98 7.61 -4.50
C VAL A 51 1.60 6.23 -4.73
N SER A 52 2.80 6.20 -5.31
CA SER A 52 3.55 4.97 -5.58
C SER A 52 4.55 4.70 -4.47
N ILE A 53 4.66 3.44 -4.06
CA ILE A 53 5.56 2.98 -3.00
C ILE A 53 6.45 1.89 -3.62
N ASN A 54 7.77 2.13 -3.70
CA ASN A 54 8.69 1.09 -4.13
C ASN A 54 9.10 0.24 -2.92
N LEU A 55 8.72 -1.04 -2.95
CA LEU A 55 8.97 -1.98 -1.85
C LEU A 55 10.01 -3.04 -2.21
N SER A 56 10.22 -3.34 -3.49
CA SER A 56 11.17 -4.36 -3.94
C SER A 56 12.59 -4.05 -3.49
N GLY A 57 13.25 -5.01 -2.85
CA GLY A 57 14.63 -4.85 -2.35
C GLY A 57 14.76 -3.96 -1.11
N ASN A 58 13.64 -3.49 -0.55
CA ASN A 58 13.62 -2.60 0.61
C ASN A 58 12.89 -3.28 1.77
N TYR A 59 13.11 -2.80 3.01
CA TYR A 59 12.29 -3.16 4.17
C TYR A 59 12.19 -4.68 4.46
N GLY A 60 13.20 -5.47 4.09
CA GLY A 60 13.19 -6.94 4.24
C GLY A 60 12.53 -7.70 3.09
N ILE A 61 12.06 -7.01 2.06
CA ILE A 61 11.49 -7.59 0.84
C ILE A 61 12.61 -7.90 -0.15
N PRO A 62 12.69 -9.12 -0.70
CA PRO A 62 13.62 -9.45 -1.77
C PRO A 62 13.42 -8.56 -3.02
N ALA A 63 14.49 -8.30 -3.76
CA ALA A 63 14.41 -7.52 -5.01
C ALA A 63 13.71 -8.27 -6.16
N SER A 64 13.60 -9.60 -6.05
CA SER A 64 12.96 -10.48 -7.02
C SER A 64 12.35 -11.69 -6.31
N GLY A 65 11.50 -12.46 -7.00
CA GLY A 65 10.82 -13.60 -6.39
C GLY A 65 9.77 -13.18 -5.35
N VAL A 66 9.09 -12.06 -5.60
CA VAL A 66 7.97 -11.58 -4.80
C VAL A 66 6.75 -11.48 -5.72
N SER A 67 5.65 -12.13 -5.36
CA SER A 67 4.40 -12.05 -6.13
C SER A 67 3.50 -10.93 -5.62
N SER A 68 3.47 -10.68 -4.31
CA SER A 68 2.60 -9.69 -3.68
C SER A 68 3.17 -9.20 -2.35
N VAL A 69 2.72 -8.04 -1.90
CA VAL A 69 2.98 -7.49 -0.56
C VAL A 69 1.72 -7.52 0.28
N VAL A 70 1.88 -7.68 1.59
CA VAL A 70 0.81 -7.59 2.59
C VAL A 70 0.98 -6.29 3.34
N LEU A 71 -0.03 -5.43 3.26
CA LEU A 71 -0.03 -4.10 3.83
C LEU A 71 -1.26 -3.90 4.70
N ASN A 72 -1.10 -3.28 5.86
CA ASN A 72 -2.21 -2.58 6.50
C ASN A 72 -2.24 -1.14 6.01
N VAL A 73 -3.31 -0.75 5.31
CA VAL A 73 -3.47 0.60 4.76
C VAL A 73 -4.54 1.38 5.51
N THR A 74 -4.23 2.62 5.87
CA THR A 74 -5.11 3.46 6.70
C THR A 74 -5.42 4.77 5.98
N ALA A 75 -6.70 5.08 5.76
CA ALA A 75 -7.14 6.44 5.43
C ALA A 75 -7.25 7.26 6.72
N THR A 76 -6.76 8.49 6.71
CA THR A 76 -6.91 9.45 7.80
C THR A 76 -6.94 10.88 7.26
N ASN A 77 -7.20 11.88 8.11
CA ASN A 77 -7.33 13.28 7.72
C ASN A 77 -8.29 13.48 6.51
N THR A 78 -9.35 12.68 6.43
CA THR A 78 -10.29 12.70 5.30
C THR A 78 -11.13 13.98 5.33
N LYS A 79 -11.34 14.59 4.16
CA LYS A 79 -12.03 15.88 4.01
C LYS A 79 -13.39 15.78 3.33
N SER A 80 -13.67 14.65 2.72
CA SER A 80 -14.90 14.29 2.03
C SER A 80 -15.05 12.77 2.09
N PRO A 81 -16.28 12.22 1.96
CA PRO A 81 -16.44 10.78 1.78
C PRO A 81 -15.80 10.33 0.47
N GLY A 82 -15.39 9.05 0.41
CA GLY A 82 -14.78 8.47 -0.77
C GLY A 82 -14.15 7.12 -0.52
N TYR A 83 -13.28 6.72 -1.44
CA TYR A 83 -12.50 5.51 -1.33
C TYR A 83 -11.15 5.69 -2.04
N PHE A 84 -10.20 4.80 -1.75
CA PHE A 84 -9.03 4.61 -2.59
C PHE A 84 -8.86 3.14 -2.97
N VAL A 85 -8.06 2.92 -4.00
CA VAL A 85 -7.73 1.62 -4.57
C VAL A 85 -6.23 1.38 -4.42
N CYS A 86 -5.83 0.12 -4.29
CA CYS A 86 -4.43 -0.31 -4.22
C CYS A 86 -4.22 -1.32 -5.33
N TYR A 87 -3.19 -1.13 -6.13
CA TYR A 87 -2.94 -1.94 -7.31
C TYR A 87 -1.45 -1.87 -7.68
N PRO A 88 -0.92 -2.90 -8.34
CA PRO A 88 0.47 -2.91 -8.81
C PRO A 88 0.74 -1.77 -9.79
N THR A 89 1.94 -1.19 -9.70
CA THR A 89 2.43 -0.26 -10.72
C THR A 89 2.53 -0.95 -12.09
N GLY A 90 2.28 -0.21 -13.16
CA GLY A 90 2.31 -0.72 -14.53
C GLY A 90 1.00 -1.37 -15.01
N LEU A 91 0.00 -1.53 -14.13
CA LEU A 91 -1.37 -1.91 -14.50
C LEU A 91 -2.34 -0.74 -14.31
N GLN A 92 -3.50 -0.81 -14.98
CA GLN A 92 -4.59 0.11 -14.70
C GLN A 92 -5.18 -0.15 -13.32
N ALA A 93 -5.64 0.92 -12.67
CA ALA A 93 -6.36 0.83 -11.41
C ALA A 93 -7.54 -0.13 -11.53
N THR A 94 -7.76 -0.94 -10.50
CA THR A 94 -8.94 -1.79 -10.40
C THR A 94 -10.16 -0.95 -10.05
N THR A 95 -11.35 -1.49 -10.30
CA THR A 95 -12.62 -0.85 -9.89
C THR A 95 -13.01 -1.18 -8.44
N THR A 96 -12.19 -1.94 -7.72
CA THR A 96 -12.49 -2.42 -6.36
C THR A 96 -11.74 -1.58 -5.33
N SER A 97 -12.47 -1.03 -4.36
CA SER A 97 -11.88 -0.21 -3.29
C SER A 97 -11.08 -1.05 -2.29
N CYS A 98 -9.98 -0.48 -1.79
CA CYS A 98 -9.27 -0.98 -0.62
C CYS A 98 -9.91 -0.50 0.67
N VAL A 99 -10.17 0.80 0.76
CA VAL A 99 -10.74 1.45 1.94
C VAL A 99 -11.79 2.44 1.46
N ASN A 100 -12.97 2.36 2.07
CA ASN A 100 -14.04 3.34 1.93
C ASN A 100 -14.10 4.13 3.24
N PHE A 101 -14.33 5.44 3.16
CA PHE A 101 -14.28 6.33 4.30
C PHE A 101 -15.28 7.48 4.17
N SER A 102 -15.69 8.03 5.30
CA SER A 102 -16.45 9.27 5.43
C SER A 102 -15.55 10.43 5.87
N THR A 103 -16.09 11.65 5.88
CA THR A 103 -15.37 12.84 6.35
C THR A 103 -14.95 12.73 7.81
N GLY A 104 -13.69 12.99 8.11
CA GLY A 104 -13.12 12.95 9.46
C GLY A 104 -12.78 11.54 9.97
N GLU A 105 -13.06 10.48 9.22
CA GLU A 105 -12.77 9.12 9.64
C GLU A 105 -11.27 8.79 9.56
N THR A 106 -10.84 7.92 10.49
CA THR A 106 -9.61 7.15 10.37
C THR A 106 -9.98 5.68 10.34
N VAL A 107 -9.72 5.02 9.22
CA VAL A 107 -10.16 3.64 8.97
C VAL A 107 -9.06 2.89 8.24
N ALA A 108 -8.82 1.65 8.67
CA ALA A 108 -7.78 0.78 8.15
C ALA A 108 -8.39 -0.47 7.49
N ASN A 109 -7.67 -1.04 6.53
CA ASN A 109 -7.93 -2.34 5.97
C ASN A 109 -6.61 -3.05 5.62
N GLU A 110 -6.55 -4.36 5.83
CA GLU A 110 -5.43 -5.18 5.38
C GLU A 110 -5.65 -5.58 3.91
N VAL A 111 -4.60 -5.45 3.11
CA VAL A 111 -4.64 -5.70 1.66
C VAL A 111 -3.45 -6.52 1.22
N ILE A 112 -3.69 -7.42 0.27
CA ILE A 112 -2.65 -8.16 -0.45
C ILE A 112 -2.62 -7.62 -1.87
N VAL A 113 -1.50 -6.99 -2.24
CA VAL A 113 -1.36 -6.29 -3.53
C VAL A 113 -0.21 -6.91 -4.32
N PRO A 114 -0.40 -7.32 -5.58
CA PRO A 114 0.70 -7.75 -6.43
C PRO A 114 1.82 -6.70 -6.51
N ILE A 115 3.08 -7.15 -6.60
CA ILE A 115 4.21 -6.25 -6.90
C ILE A 115 4.09 -5.80 -8.37
N GLY A 116 4.35 -4.52 -8.63
CA GLY A 116 4.32 -3.98 -9.98
C GLY A 116 5.63 -4.16 -10.72
N ALA A 117 5.65 -3.83 -12.01
CA ALA A 117 6.86 -3.93 -12.84
C ALA A 117 8.02 -3.05 -12.34
N ASN A 118 7.72 -2.00 -11.57
CA ASN A 118 8.70 -1.07 -11.02
C ASN A 118 9.02 -1.34 -9.53
N GLY A 119 8.57 -2.47 -8.98
CA GLY A 119 8.60 -2.78 -7.55
C GLY A 119 7.38 -2.20 -6.86
#